data_AF-A0A2V9WXD7-F1
#
_entry.id   AF-A0A2V9WXD7-F1
#
_cell.length_a   1.000
_cell.length_b   1.000
_cell.length_c   1.000
_cell.angle_alpha   90.00
_cell.angle_beta   90.00
_cell.angle_gamma   90.00
#
_symmetry.space_group_name_H-M   'P 1'
#
loop_
_entity.id
_entity.type
_entity.pdbx_description
1 polymer ?
#
loop_
_entity_poly.entity_id
_entity_poly.type
_entity_poly.pdbx_seq_one_letter_code
_entity_poly.pdbx_strand_id
1 'polypeptide(L)'
;MTNSAQSGIVFSSAMDSVLTELYQKSGAEKFGISQREFNVILEEIGRKYLATNTSEANARELYLSLRTEELALARACACGNENAWETFLIRYR
;
A
#
# COMPACT_ATOMS: atom_id res chain seq x y z
N MET A 1 -31.38 -7.52 -2.52
CA MET A 1 -30.98 -6.22 -1.90
C MET A 1 -29.75 -5.74 -2.65
N THR A 2 -29.85 -4.56 -3.22
CA THR A 2 -28.98 -4.00 -4.26
C THR A 2 -27.60 -3.53 -3.78
N ASN A 3 -26.64 -3.62 -4.71
CA ASN A 3 -25.42 -2.81 -4.87
C ASN A 3 -24.30 -2.88 -3.82
N SER A 4 -23.14 -3.34 -4.28
CA SER A 4 -22.04 -2.42 -4.60
C SER A 4 -21.12 -3.09 -5.61
N ALA A 5 -21.23 -2.66 -6.88
CA ALA A 5 -20.13 -2.85 -7.82
C ALA A 5 -18.93 -2.10 -7.22
N GLN A 6 -17.95 -2.85 -6.73
CA GLN A 6 -16.63 -2.28 -6.47
C GLN A 6 -16.13 -1.80 -7.83
N SER A 7 -16.22 -0.49 -8.08
CA SER A 7 -15.44 0.19 -9.11
C SER A 7 -13.99 0.11 -8.67
N GLY A 8 -13.39 -1.07 -8.82
CA GLY A 8 -11.95 -1.25 -8.77
C GLY A 8 -11.39 -0.41 -9.90
N ILE A 9 -10.43 0.46 -9.57
CA ILE A 9 -9.61 1.09 -10.60
C ILE A 9 -9.02 -0.06 -11.39
N VAL A 10 -9.38 -0.18 -12.67
CA VAL A 10 -8.84 -1.23 -13.54
C VAL A 10 -7.42 -0.82 -13.86
N PHE A 11 -6.47 -1.45 -13.19
CA PHE A 11 -5.05 -1.24 -13.40
C PHE A 11 -4.55 -2.10 -14.56
N SER A 12 -3.63 -1.56 -15.36
CA SER A 12 -2.92 -2.34 -16.36
C SER A 12 -1.96 -3.35 -15.72
N SER A 13 -1.52 -4.34 -16.48
CA SER A 13 -0.46 -5.27 -16.04
C SER A 13 0.86 -4.56 -15.70
N ALA A 14 1.12 -3.40 -16.31
CA ALA A 14 2.29 -2.58 -15.98
C ALA A 14 2.15 -1.98 -14.58
N MET A 15 0.95 -1.56 -14.19
CA MET A 15 0.68 -1.11 -12.84
C MET A 15 0.74 -2.25 -11.82
N ASP A 16 0.19 -3.43 -12.14
CA ASP A 16 0.30 -4.60 -11.25
C ASP A 16 1.76 -4.95 -10.91
N SER A 17 2.65 -4.82 -11.90
CA SER A 17 4.10 -4.98 -11.73
C SER A 17 4.67 -3.93 -10.76
N VAL A 18 4.25 -2.66 -10.88
CA VAL A 18 4.65 -1.58 -9.97
C VAL A 18 4.19 -1.87 -8.54
N LEU A 19 2.92 -2.27 -8.34
CA LEU A 19 2.40 -2.58 -7.00
C LEU A 19 3.13 -3.77 -6.36
N THR A 20 3.50 -4.76 -7.17
CA THR A 20 4.32 -5.90 -6.73
C THR A 20 5.72 -5.44 -6.30
N GLU A 21 6.38 -4.61 -7.11
CA GLU A 21 7.71 -4.06 -6.78
C GLU A 21 7.67 -3.23 -5.48
N LEU A 22 6.64 -2.41 -5.29
CA LEU A 22 6.44 -1.61 -4.10
C LEU A 22 6.27 -2.47 -2.84
N TYR A 23 5.54 -3.58 -2.92
CA TYR A 23 5.45 -4.55 -1.82
C TYR A 23 6.82 -5.15 -1.49
N GLN A 24 7.57 -5.61 -2.48
CA GLN A 24 8.91 -6.19 -2.26
C GLN A 24 9.86 -5.18 -1.58
N LYS A 25 9.82 -3.92 -2.01
CA LYS A 25 10.62 -2.83 -1.42
C LYS A 25 10.18 -2.47 0.00
N SER A 26 8.90 -2.62 0.34
CA SER A 26 8.36 -2.22 1.63
C SER A 26 8.88 -3.04 2.82
N GLY A 27 9.34 -4.28 2.59
CA GLY A 27 9.68 -5.21 3.66
C GLY A 27 8.47 -5.66 4.51
N ALA A 28 7.25 -5.43 4.03
CA ALA A 28 5.98 -5.75 4.70
C ALA A 28 5.90 -7.21 5.19
N GLU A 29 6.50 -8.15 4.45
CA GLU A 29 6.56 -9.57 4.81
C GLU A 29 7.21 -9.81 6.19
N LYS A 30 8.20 -8.99 6.59
CA LYS A 30 8.86 -9.07 7.90
C LYS A 30 7.91 -8.83 9.08
N PHE A 31 6.78 -8.18 8.81
CA PHE A 31 5.74 -7.88 9.77
C PHE A 31 4.48 -8.73 9.54
N GLY A 32 4.58 -9.78 8.71
CA GLY A 32 3.47 -10.68 8.42
C GLY A 32 2.40 -10.09 7.51
N ILE A 33 2.67 -8.96 6.85
CA ILE A 33 1.74 -8.36 5.88
C ILE A 33 2.00 -9.03 4.52
N SER A 34 0.99 -9.69 3.96
CA SER A 34 1.04 -10.31 2.64
C SER A 34 0.90 -9.29 1.50
N GLN A 35 1.29 -9.68 0.27
CA GLN A 35 1.07 -8.87 -0.95
C GLN A 35 -0.39 -8.43 -1.09
N ARG A 36 -1.34 -9.32 -0.75
CA ARG A 36 -2.78 -9.02 -0.85
C ARG A 36 -3.17 -7.91 0.11
N GLU A 37 -2.75 -8.01 1.37
CA GLU A 37 -3.04 -6.99 2.39
C GLU A 37 -2.33 -5.67 2.06
N PHE A 38 -1.12 -5.73 1.53
CA PHE A 38 -0.41 -4.55 1.05
C PHE A 38 -1.14 -3.85 -0.10
N ASN A 39 -1.67 -4.61 -1.05
CA ASN A 39 -2.48 -4.04 -2.13
C ASN A 39 -3.74 -3.34 -1.59
N VAL A 40 -4.41 -3.89 -0.58
CA VAL A 40 -5.55 -3.23 0.08
C VAL A 40 -5.14 -1.88 0.69
N ILE A 41 -3.96 -1.81 1.32
CA ILE A 41 -3.41 -0.55 1.85
C ILE A 41 -3.17 0.46 0.72
N LEU A 42 -2.59 0.03 -0.41
CA LEU A 42 -2.37 0.88 -1.57
C LEU A 42 -3.68 1.35 -2.18
N GLU A 43 -4.70 0.49 -2.27
CA GLU A 43 -6.03 0.87 -2.75
C GLU A 43 -6.70 1.89 -1.82
N GLU A 44 -6.54 1.79 -0.49
CA GLU A 44 -7.03 2.80 0.46
C GLU A 44 -6.38 4.17 0.21
N ILE A 45 -5.07 4.19 -0.03
CA ILE A 45 -4.34 5.41 -0.39
C ILE A 45 -4.85 5.95 -1.73
N GLY A 46 -4.99 5.08 -2.73
CA GLY A 46 -5.54 5.44 -4.03
C GLY A 46 -6.91 6.08 -3.92
N ARG A 47 -7.83 5.48 -3.16
CA ARG A 47 -9.18 6.04 -2.91
C ARG A 47 -9.14 7.41 -2.22
N LYS A 48 -8.14 7.66 -1.38
CA LYS A 48 -8.02 8.91 -0.62
C LYS A 48 -7.41 10.05 -1.44
N TYR A 49 -6.46 9.74 -2.32
CA TYR A 49 -5.64 10.76 -3.00
C TYR A 49 -5.83 10.84 -4.52
N LEU A 50 -6.42 9.82 -5.14
CA LEU A 50 -6.75 9.83 -6.57
C LEU A 50 -8.22 10.22 -6.77
N ALA A 51 -8.46 11.16 -7.68
CA ALA A 51 -9.81 11.42 -8.18
C ALA A 51 -10.29 10.24 -9.05
N THR A 52 -11.61 10.11 -9.22
CA THR A 52 -12.26 9.03 -9.99
C THR A 52 -11.77 8.89 -11.43
N ASN A 53 -11.32 10.00 -12.05
CA ASN A 53 -10.83 10.04 -13.43
C ASN A 53 -9.31 10.28 -13.52
N THR A 54 -8.57 9.94 -12.47
CA THR A 54 -7.10 10.07 -12.49
C THR A 54 -6.51 9.16 -13.56
N SER A 55 -5.60 9.70 -14.37
CA SER A 55 -4.88 8.90 -15.35
C SER A 55 -4.00 7.84 -14.67
N GLU A 56 -3.76 6.72 -15.34
CA GLU A 56 -2.86 5.68 -14.84
C GLU A 56 -1.45 6.23 -14.57
N ALA A 57 -0.96 7.17 -15.39
CA ALA A 57 0.33 7.82 -15.20
C ALA A 57 0.40 8.59 -13.87
N ASN A 58 -0.63 9.36 -13.53
CA ASN A 58 -0.69 10.10 -12.28
C ASN A 58 -0.88 9.17 -11.07
N ALA A 59 -1.65 8.08 -11.23
CA ALA A 59 -1.76 7.04 -10.21
C ALA A 59 -0.41 6.36 -9.95
N ARG A 60 0.34 6.08 -11.03
CA ARG A 60 1.68 5.49 -10.96
C ARG A 60 2.64 6.43 -10.24
N GLU A 61 2.61 7.72 -10.55
CA GLU A 61 3.41 8.74 -9.88
C GLU A 61 3.11 8.80 -8.38
N LEU A 62 1.83 8.80 -7.99
CA LEU A 62 1.43 8.73 -6.59
C LEU A 62 2.05 7.50 -5.90
N TYR A 63 1.84 6.31 -6.45
CA TYR A 63 2.33 5.08 -5.80
C TYR A 63 3.85 5.03 -5.71
N LEU A 64 4.57 5.50 -6.72
CA LEU A 64 6.04 5.56 -6.70
C LEU A 64 6.59 6.63 -5.74
N SER A 65 5.80 7.64 -5.39
CA SER A 65 6.17 8.64 -4.38
C SER A 65 6.04 8.13 -2.93
N LEU A 66 5.39 6.98 -2.73
CA LEU A 66 5.17 6.43 -1.40
C LEU A 66 6.48 5.94 -0.79
N ARG A 67 6.69 6.33 0.47
CA ARG A 67 7.70 5.76 1.36
C ARG A 67 7.23 4.41 1.87
N THR A 68 7.37 3.37 1.05
CA THR A 68 6.72 2.08 1.29
C THR A 68 7.26 1.34 2.52
N GLU A 69 8.55 1.48 2.84
CA GLU A 69 9.14 0.93 4.07
C GLU A 69 8.47 1.52 5.32
N GLU A 70 8.38 2.85 5.40
CA GLU A 70 7.74 3.54 6.51
C GLU A 70 6.23 3.30 6.55
N LEU A 71 5.58 3.21 5.40
CA LEU A 71 4.16 2.88 5.30
C LEU A 71 3.87 1.48 5.89
N ALA A 72 4.66 0.48 5.49
CA ALA A 72 4.51 -0.89 6.00
C ALA A 72 4.76 -0.96 7.51
N LEU A 73 5.85 -0.32 7.96
CA LEU A 73 6.20 -0.25 9.39
C LEU A 73 5.08 0.40 10.22
N ALA A 74 4.61 1.58 9.79
CA ALA A 74 3.56 2.32 10.49
C ALA A 74 2.24 1.53 10.51
N ARG A 75 1.88 0.89 9.39
CA ARG A 75 0.66 0.06 9.35
C ARG A 75 0.79 -1.15 10.27
N ALA A 76 1.93 -1.84 10.28
CA ALA A 76 2.16 -2.98 11.16
C ALA A 76 2.09 -2.57 12.64
N CYS A 77 2.65 -1.42 13.01
CA CYS A 77 2.53 -0.86 14.37
C CYS A 77 1.06 -0.61 14.74
N ALA A 78 0.30 0.00 13.82
CA ALA A 78 -1.13 0.26 14.02
C ALA A 78 -1.97 -1.02 14.19
N CYS A 79 -1.52 -2.13 13.60
CA CYS A 79 -2.13 -3.46 13.77
C CYS A 79 -1.64 -4.21 15.03
N GLY A 80 -0.80 -3.59 15.87
CA GLY A 80 -0.31 -4.20 17.10
C GLY A 80 0.83 -5.21 16.90
N ASN A 81 1.59 -5.13 15.80
CA ASN A 81 2.74 -6.01 15.58
C ASN A 81 3.93 -5.58 16.47
N GLU A 82 4.33 -6.44 17.41
CA GLU A 82 5.42 -6.17 18.36
C GLU A 82 6.77 -5.95 17.66
N ASN A 83 7.10 -6.78 16.65
CA ASN A 83 8.34 -6.63 15.90
C ASN A 83 8.40 -5.29 15.13
N ALA A 84 7.26 -4.81 14.65
CA ALA A 84 7.16 -3.49 14.03
C ALA A 84 7.38 -2.38 15.07
N TRP A 85 6.78 -2.49 16.26
CA TRP A 85 7.01 -1.53 17.35
C TRP A 85 8.47 -1.46 17.77
N GLU A 86 9.13 -2.60 17.97
CA GLU A 86 10.56 -2.65 18.26
C GLU A 86 11.41 -2.02 17.15
N THR A 87 11.09 -2.33 15.88
CA THR A 87 11.78 -1.73 14.73
C THR A 87 11.61 -0.21 14.69
N PHE A 88 10.39 0.28 14.92
CA PHE A 88 10.08 1.70 14.97
C PHE A 88 10.85 2.40 16.10
N LEU A 89 10.80 1.81 17.30
CA LEU A 89 11.53 2.30 18.47
C LEU A 89 13.04 2.21 18.29
N ILE A 90 13.60 1.32 17.47
CA ILE A 90 15.04 1.32 17.16
C ILE A 90 15.41 2.46 16.21
N ARG A 91 14.56 2.71 15.22
CA ARG A 91 14.87 3.62 14.10
C ARG A 91 14.66 5.10 14.42
N TYR A 92 13.75 5.43 15.33
CA TYR A 92 13.32 6.81 15.61
C TYR A 92 13.50 7.24 17.08
N ARG A 93 14.52 6.69 17.75
CA ARG A 93 14.91 7.05 19.12
C ARG A 93 15.26 8.51 19.26
#